data_AF-Q0Z9D4-F1
#
_entry.id   AF-Q0Z9D4-F1
#
_cell.length_a   1.000
_cell.length_b   1.000
_cell.length_c   1.000
_cell.angle_alpha   90.00
_cell.angle_beta   90.00
_cell.angle_gamma   90.00
#
_symmetry.space_group_name_H-M   'P 1'
#
loop_
_entity.id
_entity.type
_entity.pdbx_description
1 polymer ?
#
loop_
_entity_poly.entity_id
_entity_poly.type
_entity_poly.pdbx_seq_one_letter_code
_entity_poly.pdbx_strand_id
1 'polypeptide(L)'
;DDYGPESRGFVENSYLAGLTPSEFYFHAMGGREGLIDTAVKTAETGYIQRRLIKAMESVMVNYDGTVRNSVGQLIQLRYGEDGLAGETVEFQNLPTVKLSNKSFEKRFKFDWSNERYMRKVFTDEVIKDLSESGNALPQLEVEWEQLCRDREALREIFPNGESKVVLPCNLHR
;
A
#
# COMPACT_ATOMS: atom_id res chain seq x y z
N ASP A 1 -47.74 -2.38 -25.82
CA ASP A 1 -46.55 -2.50 -24.98
C ASP A 1 -45.98 -1.11 -24.72
N ASP A 2 -45.97 -0.68 -23.47
CA ASP A 2 -45.42 0.61 -23.06
C ASP A 2 -44.01 0.41 -22.50
N TYR A 3 -43.05 1.10 -23.09
CA TYR A 3 -41.63 1.05 -22.76
C TYR A 3 -41.12 2.39 -22.20
N GLY A 4 -42.04 3.29 -21.80
CA GLY A 4 -41.71 4.55 -21.17
C GLY A 4 -40.90 4.39 -19.86
N PRO A 5 -40.11 5.41 -19.49
CA PRO A 5 -39.29 5.37 -18.27
C PRO A 5 -40.14 5.26 -17.00
N GLU A 6 -41.29 5.93 -16.95
CA GLU A 6 -42.26 5.87 -15.85
C GLU A 6 -42.79 4.44 -15.62
N SER A 7 -43.02 3.69 -16.69
CA SER A 7 -43.49 2.30 -16.67
C SER A 7 -42.39 1.30 -16.31
N ARG A 8 -41.13 1.74 -16.22
CA ARG A 8 -39.94 0.92 -15.88
C ARG A 8 -39.26 1.32 -14.57
N GLY A 9 -39.93 2.11 -13.73
CA GLY A 9 -39.45 2.45 -12.40
C GLY A 9 -38.55 3.67 -12.33
N PHE A 10 -38.52 4.50 -13.37
CA PHE A 10 -37.98 5.86 -13.23
C PHE A 10 -38.93 6.70 -12.37
N VAL A 11 -38.36 7.33 -11.35
CA VAL A 11 -39.07 8.24 -10.44
C VAL A 11 -38.62 9.67 -10.77
N GLU A 12 -39.54 10.47 -11.31
CA GLU A 12 -39.26 11.87 -11.69
C GLU A 12 -39.38 12.80 -10.48
N ASN A 13 -40.33 12.51 -9.58
CA ASN A 13 -40.61 13.38 -8.44
C ASN A 13 -39.59 13.21 -7.29
N SER A 14 -39.35 14.31 -6.57
CA SER A 14 -38.51 14.30 -5.36
C SER A 14 -39.33 13.97 -4.11
N TYR A 15 -38.67 13.55 -3.03
CA TYR A 15 -39.34 13.33 -1.74
C TYR A 15 -40.05 14.58 -1.18
N LEU A 16 -39.60 15.79 -1.56
CA LEU A 16 -40.25 17.04 -1.15
C LEU A 16 -41.57 17.29 -1.90
N ALA A 17 -41.60 16.97 -3.20
CA ALA A 17 -42.78 17.12 -4.03
C ALA A 17 -43.82 16.02 -3.79
N GLY A 18 -43.39 14.89 -3.21
CA GLY A 18 -44.21 13.70 -3.02
C GLY A 18 -44.16 12.78 -4.24
N LEU A 19 -44.35 11.49 -4.01
CA LEU A 19 -44.30 10.46 -5.05
C LEU A 19 -45.70 10.10 -5.51
N THR A 20 -45.88 9.88 -6.81
CA THR A 20 -47.12 9.27 -7.33
C THR A 20 -47.25 7.82 -6.85
N PRO A 21 -48.45 7.22 -6.84
CA PRO A 21 -48.64 5.83 -6.39
C PRO A 21 -47.76 4.80 -7.13
N SER A 22 -47.56 4.98 -8.44
CA SER A 22 -46.71 4.11 -9.26
C SER A 22 -45.22 4.26 -8.89
N GLU A 23 -44.74 5.49 -8.75
CA GLU A 23 -43.36 5.78 -8.31
C GLU A 23 -43.10 5.26 -6.90
N PHE A 24 -44.04 5.42 -5.98
CA PHE A 24 -43.93 4.90 -4.62
C PHE A 24 -43.82 3.37 -4.61
N TYR A 25 -44.59 2.68 -5.46
CA TYR A 25 -44.53 1.23 -5.58
C TYR A 25 -43.17 0.75 -6.12
N PHE A 26 -42.66 1.37 -7.20
CA PHE A 26 -41.33 1.05 -7.73
C PHE A 26 -40.20 1.38 -6.74
N HIS A 27 -40.33 2.49 -6.01
CA HIS A 27 -39.37 2.86 -4.97
C HIS A 27 -39.38 1.85 -3.80
N ALA A 28 -40.56 1.43 -3.35
CA ALA A 28 -40.71 0.42 -2.30
C ALA A 28 -40.15 -0.94 -2.71
N MET A 29 -40.24 -1.31 -3.99
CA MET A 29 -39.62 -2.54 -4.52
C MET A 29 -38.09 -2.52 -4.34
N GLY A 30 -37.42 -1.44 -4.72
CA GLY A 30 -35.97 -1.30 -4.53
C GLY A 30 -35.57 -1.25 -3.04
N GLY A 31 -36.35 -0.55 -2.22
CA GLY A 31 -36.14 -0.52 -0.77
C GLY A 31 -36.27 -1.90 -0.11
N ARG A 32 -37.25 -2.71 -0.54
CA ARG A 32 -37.44 -4.09 -0.06
C ARG A 32 -36.25 -4.98 -0.42
N GLU A 33 -35.73 -4.88 -1.63
CA GLU A 33 -34.54 -5.64 -2.04
C GLU A 33 -33.33 -5.29 -1.17
N GLY A 34 -33.07 -4.00 -0.93
CA GLY A 34 -31.98 -3.56 -0.06
C GLY A 34 -32.10 -4.05 1.40
N LEU A 35 -33.32 -4.04 1.96
CA LEU A 35 -33.57 -4.57 3.30
C LEU A 35 -33.33 -6.08 3.38
N ILE A 36 -33.77 -6.83 2.35
CA ILE A 36 -33.56 -8.27 2.28
C ILE A 36 -32.08 -8.59 2.12
N ASP A 37 -31.38 -7.93 1.20
CA ASP A 37 -29.95 -8.13 0.96
C ASP A 37 -29.12 -7.84 2.21
N THR A 38 -29.45 -6.76 2.94
CA THR A 38 -28.79 -6.44 4.22
C THR A 38 -29.00 -7.55 5.24
N ALA A 39 -30.23 -8.08 5.38
CA ALA A 39 -30.53 -9.15 6.31
C ALA A 39 -29.77 -10.44 5.95
N VAL A 40 -29.71 -10.80 4.66
CA VAL A 40 -29.01 -11.99 4.16
C VAL A 40 -27.49 -11.85 4.37
N LYS A 41 -26.89 -10.73 3.95
CA LYS A 41 -25.45 -10.47 4.13
C LYS A 41 -25.04 -10.45 5.61
N THR A 42 -25.91 -9.97 6.50
CA THR A 42 -25.63 -9.99 7.94
C THR A 42 -25.51 -11.41 8.48
N ALA A 43 -26.40 -12.32 8.06
CA ALA A 43 -26.34 -13.73 8.47
C ALA A 43 -25.08 -14.44 7.92
N GLU A 44 -24.73 -14.19 6.66
CA GLU A 44 -23.57 -14.82 6.01
C GLU A 44 -22.24 -14.33 6.58
N THR A 45 -22.07 -13.02 6.75
CA THR A 45 -20.82 -12.43 7.26
C THR A 45 -20.49 -12.92 8.66
N GLY A 46 -21.47 -13.00 9.56
CA GLY A 46 -21.27 -13.55 10.92
C GLY A 46 -20.88 -15.03 10.92
N TYR A 47 -21.48 -15.83 10.04
CA TYR A 47 -21.13 -17.25 9.91
C TYR A 47 -19.71 -17.43 9.37
N ILE A 48 -19.32 -16.68 8.33
CA ILE A 48 -17.97 -16.69 7.77
C ILE A 48 -16.96 -16.27 8.84
N GLN A 49 -17.23 -15.19 9.57
CA GLN A 49 -16.36 -14.70 10.64
C GLN A 49 -16.12 -15.78 11.71
N ARG A 50 -17.19 -16.43 12.21
CA ARG A 50 -17.05 -17.49 13.22
C ARG A 50 -16.23 -18.67 12.70
N ARG A 51 -16.42 -19.07 11.44
CA ARG A 51 -15.64 -20.16 10.82
C ARG A 51 -14.17 -19.80 10.70
N LEU A 52 -13.85 -18.57 10.29
CA LEU A 52 -12.47 -18.09 10.19
C LEU A 52 -11.80 -18.04 11.57
N ILE A 53 -12.49 -17.55 12.60
CA ILE A 53 -11.98 -17.56 13.98
C ILE A 53 -11.67 -18.99 14.41
N LYS A 54 -12.61 -19.93 14.25
CA LYS A 54 -12.39 -21.33 14.65
C LYS A 54 -11.29 -22.03 13.87
N ALA A 55 -11.04 -21.65 12.62
CA ALA A 55 -9.94 -22.20 11.85
C ALA A 55 -8.57 -21.67 12.33
N MET A 56 -8.50 -20.42 12.78
CA MET A 56 -7.24 -19.74 13.09
C MET A 56 -6.97 -19.53 14.60
N GLU A 57 -7.91 -19.87 15.50
CA GLU A 57 -7.79 -19.59 16.93
C GLU A 57 -6.59 -20.25 17.62
N SER A 58 -6.03 -21.31 17.02
CA SER A 58 -4.88 -22.02 17.56
C SER A 58 -3.52 -21.47 17.10
N VAL A 59 -3.51 -20.50 16.19
CA VAL A 59 -2.30 -19.95 15.58
C VAL A 59 -1.76 -18.83 16.46
N MET A 60 -0.49 -18.92 16.86
CA MET A 60 0.17 -17.90 17.67
C MET A 60 1.64 -17.71 17.29
N VAL A 61 2.18 -16.55 17.68
CA VAL A 61 3.61 -16.23 17.54
C VAL A 61 4.35 -16.75 18.77
N ASN A 62 5.41 -17.52 18.54
CA ASN A 62 6.26 -18.06 19.60
C ASN A 62 7.45 -17.12 19.88
N TYR A 63 8.14 -17.33 21.01
CA TYR A 63 9.30 -16.51 21.41
C TYR A 63 10.48 -16.51 20.42
N ASP A 64 10.57 -17.50 19.53
CA ASP A 64 11.56 -17.54 18.45
C ASP A 64 11.17 -16.67 17.24
N GLY A 65 9.96 -16.07 17.27
CA GLY A 65 9.37 -15.27 16.21
C GLY A 65 8.76 -16.11 15.08
N THR A 66 8.67 -17.43 15.24
CA THR A 66 7.94 -18.31 14.31
C THR A 66 6.46 -18.32 14.65
N VAL A 67 5.62 -18.58 13.64
CA VAL A 67 4.17 -18.72 13.80
C VAL A 67 3.83 -20.20 13.77
N ARG A 68 3.21 -20.70 14.84
CA ARG A 68 2.87 -22.12 15.00
C ARG A 68 1.42 -22.33 15.42
N ASN A 69 0.87 -23.50 15.13
CA ASN A 69 -0.42 -23.92 15.68
C ASN A 69 -0.27 -24.60 17.05
N SER A 70 -1.40 -24.97 17.66
CA SER A 70 -1.45 -25.69 18.95
C SER A 70 -0.73 -27.04 18.98
N VAL A 71 -0.55 -27.70 17.83
CA VAL A 71 0.18 -28.99 17.70
C VAL A 71 1.69 -28.76 17.51
N GLY A 72 2.13 -27.50 17.41
CA GLY A 72 3.52 -27.13 17.18
C GLY A 72 3.96 -27.20 15.71
N GLN A 73 3.02 -27.35 14.77
CA GLN A 73 3.33 -27.29 13.34
C GLN A 73 3.66 -25.84 12.96
N LEU A 74 4.75 -25.68 12.22
CA LEU A 74 5.22 -24.40 11.69
C LEU A 74 4.33 -23.92 10.54
N ILE A 75 3.81 -22.70 10.65
CA ILE A 75 2.99 -22.05 9.61
C ILE A 75 3.82 -21.00 8.86
N GLN A 76 4.52 -20.13 9.60
CA GLN A 76 5.42 -19.11 9.03
C GLN A 76 6.73 -19.06 9.80
N LEU A 77 7.84 -18.83 9.09
CA LEU A 77 9.17 -18.64 9.69
C LEU A 77 9.26 -17.31 10.46
N ARG A 78 8.60 -16.27 9.95
CA ARG A 78 8.47 -14.95 10.58
C ARG A 78 7.03 -14.47 10.40
N TYR A 79 6.47 -13.88 11.46
CA TYR A 79 5.15 -13.25 11.39
C TYR A 79 5.13 -12.19 10.29
N GLY A 80 4.19 -12.27 9.35
CA GLY A 80 4.11 -11.29 8.25
C GLY A 80 5.30 -11.28 7.29
N GLU A 81 6.14 -12.32 7.31
CA GLU A 81 7.41 -12.43 6.54
C GLU A 81 8.50 -11.40 6.88
N ASP A 82 8.22 -10.42 7.74
CA ASP A 82 9.15 -9.39 8.23
C ASP A 82 9.37 -9.43 9.75
N GLY A 83 8.48 -10.08 10.50
CA GLY A 83 8.49 -10.15 11.96
C GLY A 83 7.98 -8.89 12.64
N LEU A 84 7.30 -7.99 11.92
CA LEU A 84 6.88 -6.69 12.42
C LEU A 84 5.39 -6.65 12.76
N ALA A 85 5.04 -5.80 13.71
CA ALA A 85 3.66 -5.65 14.16
C ALA A 85 2.87 -4.70 13.24
N GLY A 86 1.66 -5.10 12.86
CA GLY A 86 0.82 -4.37 11.91
C GLY A 86 0.33 -3.00 12.41
N GLU A 87 0.42 -2.72 13.71
CA GLU A 87 0.07 -1.40 14.25
C GLU A 87 1.14 -0.33 13.99
N THR A 88 2.36 -0.74 13.65
CA THR A 88 3.52 0.15 13.53
C THR A 88 3.92 0.46 12.08
N VAL A 89 3.19 -0.08 11.11
CA VAL A 89 3.45 0.12 9.69
C VAL A 89 2.62 1.27 9.12
N GLU A 90 3.20 2.01 8.18
CA GLU A 90 2.56 3.14 7.52
C GLU A 90 2.69 3.03 5.99
N PHE A 91 1.79 3.70 5.27
CA PHE A 91 1.92 3.84 3.82
C PHE A 91 3.09 4.79 3.48
N GLN A 92 4.06 4.27 2.75
CA GLN A 92 5.25 4.99 2.29
C GLN A 92 5.37 4.89 0.77
N ASN A 93 6.13 5.81 0.17
CA ASN A 93 6.34 5.84 -1.28
C ASN A 93 7.81 5.60 -1.60
N LEU A 94 8.12 4.55 -2.35
CA LEU A 94 9.48 4.26 -2.80
C LEU A 94 9.85 5.17 -3.99
N PRO A 95 10.82 6.09 -3.83
CA PRO A 95 11.12 7.08 -4.87
C PRO A 95 11.86 6.48 -6.08
N THR A 96 12.40 5.27 -5.99
CA THR A 96 13.33 4.68 -6.96
C THR A 96 12.64 3.90 -8.10
N VAL A 97 11.49 3.28 -7.83
CA VAL A 97 10.84 2.30 -8.72
C VAL A 97 10.35 2.93 -10.03
N LYS A 98 9.57 4.03 -9.93
CA LYS A 98 8.85 4.63 -11.06
C LYS A 98 9.71 5.56 -11.95
N LEU A 99 10.85 6.03 -11.46
CA LEU A 99 11.66 7.03 -12.18
C LEU A 99 12.25 6.47 -13.48
N SER A 100 12.43 7.34 -14.48
CA SER A 100 13.25 7.02 -15.66
C SER A 100 14.72 6.87 -15.28
N ASN A 101 15.53 6.14 -16.06
CA ASN A 101 16.96 5.95 -15.76
C ASN A 101 17.70 7.29 -15.66
N LYS A 102 17.41 8.24 -16.57
CA LYS A 102 18.00 9.59 -16.54
C LYS A 102 17.58 10.39 -15.31
N SER A 103 16.31 10.28 -14.91
CA SER A 103 15.80 10.96 -13.71
C SER A 103 16.34 10.36 -12.41
N PHE A 104 16.59 9.05 -12.40
CA PHE A 104 17.19 8.33 -11.29
C PHE A 104 18.65 8.74 -11.09
N GLU A 105 19.45 8.72 -12.16
CA GLU A 105 20.85 9.17 -12.12
C GLU A 105 20.96 10.60 -11.63
N LYS A 106 20.19 11.53 -12.20
CA LYS A 106 20.23 12.93 -11.79
C LYS A 106 19.86 13.17 -10.31
N ARG A 107 19.05 12.30 -9.70
CA ARG A 107 18.54 12.49 -8.33
C ARG A 107 19.40 11.81 -7.28
N PHE A 108 19.97 10.64 -7.60
CA PHE A 108 20.64 9.78 -6.63
C PHE A 108 22.15 9.65 -6.88
N LYS A 109 22.64 9.90 -8.10
CA LYS A 109 24.09 9.92 -8.35
C LYS A 109 24.68 11.23 -7.85
N PHE A 110 25.73 11.11 -7.05
CA PHE A 110 26.41 12.26 -6.48
C PHE A 110 27.59 12.70 -7.36
N ASP A 111 27.40 13.78 -8.11
CA ASP A 111 28.45 14.35 -8.97
C ASP A 111 29.37 15.30 -8.20
N TRP A 112 30.44 14.75 -7.62
CA TRP A 112 31.46 15.52 -6.89
C TRP A 112 32.28 16.48 -7.77
N SER A 113 32.39 16.21 -9.07
CA SER A 113 33.14 17.05 -10.02
C SER A 113 32.54 18.45 -10.23
N ASN A 114 31.28 18.66 -9.85
CA ASN A 114 30.61 19.94 -10.02
C ASN A 114 30.84 20.85 -8.80
N GLU A 115 31.95 21.57 -8.83
CA GLU A 115 32.37 22.46 -7.74
C GLU A 115 31.31 23.50 -7.33
N ARG A 116 30.52 23.97 -8.29
CA ARG A 116 29.43 24.94 -8.03
C ARG A 116 28.28 24.31 -7.23
N TYR A 117 27.98 23.04 -7.46
CA TYR A 117 26.97 22.30 -6.70
C TYR A 117 27.50 21.95 -5.30
N MET A 118 28.75 21.51 -5.20
CA MET A 118 29.40 21.17 -3.93
C MET A 118 29.41 22.36 -2.95
N ARG A 119 29.84 23.54 -3.41
CA ARG A 119 29.85 24.78 -2.60
C ARG A 119 28.45 25.28 -2.20
N LYS A 120 27.39 24.80 -2.85
CA LYS A 120 26.01 25.13 -2.50
C LYS A 120 25.46 24.23 -1.39
N VAL A 121 25.92 22.99 -1.32
CA VAL A 121 25.38 21.96 -0.42
C VAL A 121 26.25 21.78 0.83
N PHE A 122 27.58 21.89 0.69
CA PHE A 122 28.55 21.65 1.77
C PHE A 122 29.33 22.90 2.15
N THR A 123 29.88 22.90 3.35
CA THR A 123 30.86 23.89 3.81
C THR A 123 32.23 23.62 3.19
N ASP A 124 33.05 24.68 3.06
CA ASP A 124 34.38 24.59 2.44
C ASP A 124 35.32 23.60 3.15
N GLU A 125 35.17 23.43 4.47
CA GLU A 125 35.91 22.43 5.26
C GLU A 125 35.59 21.00 4.80
N VAL A 126 34.31 20.68 4.62
CA VAL A 126 33.87 19.34 4.20
C VAL A 126 34.30 19.04 2.76
N ILE A 127 34.33 20.05 1.88
CA ILE A 127 34.79 19.88 0.49
C ILE A 127 36.30 19.57 0.46
N LYS A 128 37.07 20.22 1.33
CA LYS A 128 38.49 19.95 1.48
C LYS A 128 38.72 18.54 2.03
N ASP A 129 38.01 18.16 3.08
CA ASP A 129 38.09 16.82 3.66
C ASP A 129 37.70 15.73 2.66
N LEU A 130 36.67 15.95 1.84
CA LEU A 130 36.25 15.01 0.79
C LEU A 130 37.32 14.83 -0.30
N SER A 131 38.03 15.92 -0.63
CA SER A 131 39.08 15.93 -1.65
C SER A 131 40.38 15.30 -1.13
N GLU A 132 40.66 15.47 0.16
CA GLU A 132 41.82 14.88 0.84
C GLU A 132 41.58 13.40 1.22
N SER A 133 40.32 13.02 1.41
CA SER A 133 39.92 11.64 1.73
C SER A 133 39.95 10.76 0.48
N GLY A 134 41.05 10.03 0.28
CA GLY A 134 41.19 9.06 -0.82
C GLY A 134 40.16 7.93 -0.86
N ASN A 135 39.41 7.71 0.23
CA ASN A 135 38.40 6.65 0.35
C ASN A 135 36.96 7.12 0.13
N ALA A 136 36.69 8.44 0.15
CA ALA A 136 35.33 8.95 0.04
C ALA A 136 34.73 8.71 -1.35
N LEU A 137 35.53 8.94 -2.41
CA LEU A 137 35.06 8.79 -3.80
C LEU A 137 34.76 7.33 -4.17
N PRO A 138 35.62 6.34 -3.84
CA PRO A 138 35.28 4.94 -4.07
C PRO A 138 34.01 4.49 -3.32
N GLN A 139 33.78 4.99 -2.10
CA GLN A 139 32.59 4.63 -1.33
C GLN A 139 31.30 5.15 -1.97
N LEU A 140 31.30 6.36 -2.50
CA LEU A 140 30.15 6.94 -3.21
C LEU A 140 29.84 6.16 -4.50
N GLU A 141 30.85 5.67 -5.21
CA GLU A 141 30.65 4.84 -6.40
C GLU A 141 30.03 3.48 -6.03
N VAL A 142 30.51 2.86 -4.94
CA VAL A 142 29.93 1.60 -4.42
C VAL A 142 28.47 1.79 -3.97
N GLU A 143 28.15 2.91 -3.32
CA GLU A 143 26.77 3.25 -2.96
C GLU A 143 25.88 3.39 -4.20
N TRP A 144 26.37 4.07 -5.24
CA TRP A 144 25.66 4.24 -6.50
C TRP A 144 25.39 2.89 -7.20
N GLU A 145 26.38 1.99 -7.23
CA GLU A 145 26.22 0.62 -7.74
C GLU A 145 25.20 -0.17 -6.93
N GLN A 146 25.20 -0.03 -5.60
CA GLN A 146 24.22 -0.66 -4.72
C GLN A 146 22.80 -0.17 -5.05
N LEU A 147 22.58 1.14 -5.17
CA LEU A 147 21.28 1.71 -5.51
C LEU A 147 20.78 1.26 -6.89
N CYS A 148 21.68 1.06 -7.85
CA CYS A 148 21.33 0.49 -9.16
C CYS A 148 20.82 -0.96 -9.02
N ARG A 149 21.55 -1.81 -8.28
CA ARG A 149 21.15 -3.20 -8.02
C ARG A 149 19.83 -3.29 -7.26
N ASP A 150 19.64 -2.48 -6.23
CA ASP A 150 18.41 -2.45 -5.44
C ASP A 150 17.22 -2.02 -6.30
N ARG A 151 17.41 -1.08 -7.21
CA ARG A 151 16.36 -0.62 -8.12
C ARG A 151 15.97 -1.70 -9.13
N GLU A 152 16.92 -2.49 -9.62
CA GLU A 152 16.62 -3.65 -10.48
C GLU A 152 15.83 -4.70 -9.72
N ALA A 153 16.29 -5.10 -8.53
CA ALA A 153 15.59 -6.05 -7.67
C ALA A 153 14.16 -5.58 -7.32
N LEU A 154 13.99 -4.29 -6.98
CA LEU A 154 12.66 -3.74 -6.69
C LEU A 154 11.72 -3.78 -7.89
N ARG A 155 12.23 -3.68 -9.12
CA ARG A 155 11.41 -3.79 -10.33
C ARG A 155 11.03 -5.22 -10.67
N GLU A 156 11.86 -6.19 -10.28
CA GLU A 156 11.51 -7.61 -10.34
C GLU A 156 10.44 -7.96 -9.31
N ILE A 157 10.54 -7.43 -8.09
CA ILE A 157 9.56 -7.63 -7.01
C ILE A 157 8.23 -6.92 -7.33
N PHE A 158 8.27 -5.70 -7.86
CA PHE A 158 7.09 -4.89 -8.20
C PHE A 158 6.95 -4.68 -9.72
N PRO A 159 6.54 -5.70 -10.50
CA PRO A 159 6.47 -5.61 -11.96
C PRO A 159 5.46 -4.57 -12.46
N ASN A 160 4.45 -4.26 -11.65
CA ASN A 160 3.42 -3.25 -11.97
C ASN A 160 3.92 -1.81 -11.80
N GLY A 161 5.12 -1.61 -11.24
CA GLY A 161 5.67 -0.29 -10.95
C GLY A 161 4.94 0.45 -9.83
N GLU A 162 4.26 -0.29 -8.95
CA GLU A 162 3.61 0.27 -7.77
C GLU A 162 4.67 0.76 -6.78
N SER A 163 4.63 2.06 -6.48
CA SER A 163 5.60 2.70 -5.59
C SER A 163 5.08 2.88 -4.17
N LYS A 164 3.76 2.75 -3.97
CA LYS A 164 3.12 2.87 -2.67
C LYS A 164 3.20 1.52 -1.96
N VAL A 165 3.94 1.48 -0.86
CA VAL A 165 4.17 0.27 -0.07
C VAL A 165 3.80 0.53 1.39
N VAL A 166 3.68 -0.55 2.16
CA VAL A 166 3.47 -0.47 3.61
C VAL A 166 4.77 -0.87 4.28
N LEU A 167 5.37 0.06 5.03
CA LEU A 167 6.66 -0.15 5.69
C LEU A 167 6.64 0.44 7.11
N PRO A 168 7.40 -0.15 8.05
CA PRO A 168 7.59 0.43 9.37
C PRO A 168 8.34 1.77 9.28
N CYS A 169 8.23 2.59 10.32
CA CYS A 169 9.03 3.81 10.52
C CYS A 169 9.06 4.75 9.30
N ASN A 170 8.17 5.74 9.28
CA ASN A 170 8.08 6.70 8.19
C ASN A 170 9.30 7.64 8.15
N LEU A 171 10.15 7.47 7.14
CA LEU A 171 11.39 8.25 6.98
C LEU A 171 11.18 9.72 6.59
N HIS A 172 9.95 10.10 6.20
CA HIS A 172 9.64 11.46 5.74
C HIS A 172 8.96 12.33 6.81
N ARG A 173 8.58 11.75 7.95
CA ARG A 173 7.99 12.49 9.08
C ARG A 173 9.09 13.13 9.92
#